data_AF-A0A2V2U5E1-F1
#
_entry.id   AF-A0A2V2U5E1-F1
#
_cell.length_a   1.000
_cell.length_b   1.000
_cell.length_c   1.000
_cell.angle_alpha   90.00
_cell.angle_beta   90.00
_cell.angle_gamma   90.00
#
_symmetry.space_group_name_H-M   'P 1'
#
loop_
_entity.id
_entity.type
_entity.pdbx_description
1 polymer ?
#
loop_
_entity_poly.entity_id
_entity_poly.type
_entity_poly.pdbx_seq_one_letter_code
_entity_poly.pdbx_strand_id
1 'polypeptide(L)'
;MVVEQGVQLLGQSLQDLIRLYVSYLTFGIDIAAGIVIGISAGIAFVAFLKILHKPIMDQTMEKETIRLRLARGILLALDFEVASDILKSILIPAVGDLTILAVVVAIRIALSWSLSQEVDKHLEQRQR
;
A
#
# COMPACT_ATOMS: atom_id res chain seq x y z
N MET A 1 35.44 5.07 -33.17
CA MET A 1 35.50 3.89 -32.27
C MET A 1 35.69 4.27 -30.80
N VAL A 2 36.64 5.14 -30.41
CA VAL A 2 36.82 5.52 -28.98
C VAL A 2 35.68 6.41 -28.43
N VAL A 3 35.13 7.33 -29.24
CA VAL A 3 34.02 8.20 -28.82
C VAL A 3 32.73 7.40 -28.55
N GLU A 4 32.44 6.40 -29.38
CA GLU A 4 31.28 5.50 -29.24
C GLU A 4 31.36 4.69 -27.93
N GLN A 5 32.55 4.24 -27.54
CA GLN A 5 32.77 3.53 -26.26
C GLN A 5 32.58 4.45 -25.04
N GLY A 6 33.04 5.71 -25.11
CA GLY A 6 32.82 6.68 -24.03
C GLY A 6 31.34 7.02 -23.80
N VAL A 7 30.56 7.15 -24.87
CA VAL A 7 29.11 7.40 -24.80
C VAL A 7 28.35 6.17 -24.28
N GLN A 8 28.75 4.96 -24.66
CA GLN A 8 28.16 3.72 -24.13
C GLN A 8 28.45 3.53 -22.63
N LEU A 9 29.65 3.84 -22.16
CA LEU A 9 30.02 3.78 -20.74
C LEU A 9 29.25 4.81 -19.90
N LEU A 10 29.09 6.03 -20.41
CA LEU A 10 28.25 7.05 -19.77
C LEU A 10 26.77 6.62 -19.71
N GLY A 11 26.24 6.06 -20.80
CA GLY A 11 24.87 5.56 -20.87
C GLY A 11 24.60 4.42 -19.87
N GLN A 12 25.51 3.45 -19.78
CA GLN A 12 25.40 2.35 -18.80
C GLN A 12 25.48 2.86 -17.36
N SER A 13 26.45 3.73 -17.06
CA SER A 13 26.62 4.30 -15.72
C SER A 13 25.38 5.09 -15.25
N LEU A 14 24.77 5.88 -16.14
CA LEU A 14 23.56 6.63 -15.81
C LEU A 14 22.35 5.72 -15.57
N GLN A 15 22.21 4.64 -16.36
CA GLN A 15 21.15 3.66 -16.15
C GLN A 15 21.31 2.93 -14.81
N ASP A 16 22.53 2.56 -14.44
CA ASP A 16 22.82 1.91 -13.17
C ASP A 16 22.54 2.84 -11.99
N LEU A 17 22.89 4.13 -12.10
CA LEU A 17 22.56 5.14 -11.08
C LEU A 17 21.05 5.35 -10.93
N ILE A 18 20.30 5.41 -12.03
CA ILE A 18 18.83 5.53 -12.01
C ILE A 18 18.22 4.27 -11.36
N ARG A 19 18.67 3.08 -11.75
CA ARG A 19 18.23 1.80 -11.16
C ARG A 19 18.46 1.77 -9.67
N LEU A 20 19.67 2.14 -9.22
CA LEU A 20 20.03 2.15 -7.81
C LEU A 20 19.19 3.15 -7.02
N TYR A 21 19.00 4.36 -7.55
CA TYR A 21 18.22 5.40 -6.88
C TYR A 21 16.74 5.03 -6.72
N VAL A 22 16.09 4.59 -7.81
CA VAL A 22 14.69 4.16 -7.77
C VAL A 22 14.51 2.91 -6.91
N SER A 23 15.46 1.97 -6.95
CA SER A 23 15.43 0.79 -6.08
C SER A 23 15.44 1.17 -4.60
N TYR A 24 16.26 2.16 -4.21
CA TYR A 24 16.35 2.60 -2.82
C TYR A 24 15.06 3.32 -2.38
N LEU A 25 14.48 4.15 -3.24
CA LEU A 25 13.20 4.80 -2.99
C LEU A 25 12.06 3.78 -2.84
N THR A 26 11.98 2.83 -3.76
CA THR A 26 10.99 1.75 -3.76
C THR A 26 11.04 0.96 -2.45
N PHE A 27 12.24 0.55 -2.04
CA PHE A 27 12.44 -0.17 -0.79
C PHE A 27 12.01 0.66 0.44
N GLY A 28 12.32 1.96 0.47
CA GLY A 28 11.87 2.85 1.53
C GLY A 28 10.35 2.97 1.62
N ILE A 29 9.67 3.05 0.47
CA ILE A 29 8.21 3.13 0.40
C ILE A 29 7.58 1.80 0.85
N ASP A 30 8.13 0.66 0.43
CA ASP A 30 7.65 -0.67 0.85
C ASP A 30 7.77 -0.85 2.38
N ILE A 31 8.89 -0.41 2.99
CA ILE A 31 9.05 -0.40 4.44
C ILE A 31 8.02 0.49 5.11
N ALA A 32 7.82 1.72 4.62
CA ALA A 32 6.87 2.65 5.20
C ALA A 32 5.43 2.10 5.15
N ALA A 33 5.03 1.57 3.99
CA ALA A 33 3.73 0.90 3.82
C ALA A 33 3.59 -0.28 4.81
N GLY A 34 4.62 -1.15 4.89
CA GLY A 34 4.64 -2.28 5.83
C GLY A 34 4.50 -1.86 7.30
N ILE A 35 5.16 -0.77 7.72
CA ILE A 35 5.03 -0.21 9.07
C ILE A 35 3.60 0.28 9.32
N VAL A 36 3.02 1.03 8.38
CA VAL A 36 1.65 1.56 8.51
C VAL A 36 0.64 0.41 8.60
N ILE A 37 0.76 -0.62 7.76
CA ILE A 37 -0.06 -1.84 7.84
C ILE A 37 0.13 -2.53 9.18
N GLY A 38 1.38 -2.75 9.60
CA GLY A 38 1.70 -3.47 10.82
C GLY A 38 1.16 -2.79 12.08
N ILE A 39 1.32 -1.46 12.19
CA ILE A 39 0.78 -0.67 13.30
C ILE A 39 -0.75 -0.72 13.30
N SER A 40 -1.37 -0.52 12.14
CA SER A 40 -2.83 -0.49 12.03
C SER A 40 -3.44 -1.84 12.38
N ALA A 41 -2.90 -2.92 11.81
CA ALA A 41 -3.28 -4.30 12.12
C ALA A 41 -3.04 -4.64 13.59
N GLY A 42 -1.90 -4.25 14.15
CA GLY A 42 -1.54 -4.50 15.54
C GLY A 42 -2.48 -3.81 16.54
N ILE A 43 -2.78 -2.52 16.33
CA ILE A 43 -3.74 -1.78 17.17
C ILE A 43 -5.10 -2.47 17.17
N ALA A 44 -5.56 -2.91 16.02
CA ALA A 44 -6.86 -3.53 15.88
C ALA A 44 -6.91 -4.95 16.45
N PHE A 45 -5.84 -5.71 16.27
CA PHE A 45 -5.70 -7.04 16.85
C PHE A 45 -5.75 -6.97 18.38
N VAL A 46 -5.00 -6.06 18.99
CA VAL A 46 -5.04 -5.83 20.45
C VAL A 46 -6.43 -5.42 20.91
N ALA A 47 -7.09 -4.53 20.17
CA ALA A 47 -8.42 -4.06 20.52
C ALA A 47 -9.49 -5.17 20.36
N PHE A 48 -9.36 -6.03 19.35
CA PHE A 48 -10.19 -7.22 19.17
C PHE A 48 -10.03 -8.22 20.32
N LEU A 49 -8.79 -8.50 20.76
CA LEU A 49 -8.52 -9.37 21.91
C LEU A 49 -9.11 -8.82 23.22
N LYS A 50 -9.12 -7.49 23.42
CA LYS A 50 -9.76 -6.86 24.58
C LYS A 50 -11.28 -7.03 24.57
N ILE A 51 -11.91 -6.93 23.39
CA ILE A 51 -13.36 -7.12 23.23
C ILE A 51 -13.76 -8.58 23.49
N LEU A 52 -12.91 -9.54 23.12
CA LEU A 52 -13.17 -10.95 23.34
C LEU A 52 -13.30 -11.31 24.84
N HIS A 53 -12.68 -10.52 25.71
CA HIS A 53 -12.77 -10.65 27.17
C HIS A 53 -13.91 -9.84 27.81
N LYS A 54 -14.66 -9.03 27.04
CA LYS A 54 -15.79 -8.23 27.55
C LYS A 54 -17.14 -8.90 27.26
N PRO A 55 -18.16 -8.72 28.12
CA PRO A 55 -19.52 -9.23 27.87
C PRO A 55 -20.19 -8.58 26.64
N ILE A 56 -21.07 -9.35 25.98
CA ILE A 56 -21.62 -9.10 24.62
C ILE A 56 -22.39 -7.76 24.49
N MET A 57 -22.91 -7.22 25.58
CA MET A 57 -23.84 -6.08 25.60
C MET A 57 -23.19 -4.72 25.23
N ASP A 58 -21.87 -4.56 25.42
CA ASP A 58 -21.13 -3.29 25.20
C ASP A 58 -20.26 -3.29 23.92
N GLN A 59 -20.33 -4.37 23.12
CA GLN A 59 -19.31 -4.63 22.09
C GLN A 59 -19.52 -3.90 20.76
N THR A 60 -20.71 -3.37 20.47
CA THR A 60 -21.08 -2.93 19.11
C THR A 60 -20.36 -1.66 18.68
N MET A 61 -20.31 -0.62 19.52
CA MET A 61 -19.64 0.65 19.18
C MET A 61 -18.09 0.56 19.19
N GLU A 62 -17.52 -0.26 20.07
CA GLU A 62 -16.05 -0.47 20.12
C GLU A 62 -15.56 -1.24 18.88
N LYS A 63 -16.31 -2.25 18.39
CA LYS A 63 -15.98 -3.01 17.17
C LYS A 63 -15.95 -2.14 15.91
N GLU A 64 -16.94 -1.27 15.75
CA GLU A 64 -17.04 -0.34 14.61
C GLU A 64 -15.83 0.60 14.55
N THR A 65 -15.44 1.16 15.70
CA THR A 65 -14.30 2.08 15.81
C THR A 65 -12.97 1.40 15.46
N ILE A 66 -12.79 0.14 15.83
CA ILE A 66 -11.60 -0.66 15.50
C ILE A 66 -11.53 -0.91 14.00
N ARG A 67 -12.67 -1.27 13.39
CA ARG A 67 -12.78 -1.52 11.96
C ARG A 67 -12.46 -0.27 11.13
N LEU A 68 -12.96 0.89 11.55
CA LEU A 68 -12.67 2.18 10.91
C LEU A 68 -11.18 2.54 10.98
N ARG A 69 -10.53 2.30 12.13
CA ARG A 69 -9.09 2.55 12.30
C ARG A 69 -8.24 1.63 11.42
N LEU A 70 -8.62 0.35 11.33
CA LEU A 70 -8.01 -0.59 10.38
C LEU A 70 -8.15 -0.13 8.95
N ALA A 71 -9.38 0.20 8.55
CA ALA A 71 -9.70 0.58 7.19
C ALA A 71 -8.86 1.78 6.75
N ARG A 72 -8.77 2.82 7.59
CA ARG A 72 -7.97 4.01 7.30
C ARG A 72 -6.47 3.71 7.21
N GLY A 73 -5.95 2.85 8.07
CA GLY A 73 -4.55 2.46 8.06
C GLY A 73 -4.17 1.65 6.82
N ILE A 74 -5.01 0.69 6.44
CA ILE A 74 -4.84 -0.12 5.22
C ILE A 74 -4.92 0.77 3.98
N LEU A 75 -5.89 1.69 3.92
CA LEU A 75 -6.04 2.62 2.80
C LEU A 75 -4.79 3.49 2.60
N LEU A 76 -4.26 4.06 3.69
CA LEU A 76 -3.03 4.86 3.64
C LEU A 76 -1.83 4.05 3.13
N ALA A 77 -1.66 2.82 3.61
CA ALA A 77 -0.57 1.96 3.14
C ALA A 77 -0.71 1.59 1.66
N LEU A 78 -1.94 1.40 1.19
CA LEU A 78 -2.25 1.10 -0.19
C LEU A 78 -1.79 2.23 -1.13
N ASP A 79 -1.96 3.49 -0.73
CA ASP A 79 -1.51 4.67 -1.49
C ASP A 79 0.03 4.70 -1.63
N PHE A 80 0.75 4.34 -0.56
CA PHE A 80 2.21 4.17 -0.62
C PHE A 80 2.61 3.03 -1.54
N GLU A 81 1.90 1.91 -1.48
CA GLU A 81 2.19 0.73 -2.30
C GLU A 81 1.97 1.01 -3.80
N VAL A 82 0.98 1.83 -4.17
CA VAL A 82 0.78 2.31 -5.55
C VAL A 82 1.96 3.16 -6.01
N ALA A 83 2.46 4.06 -5.17
CA ALA A 83 3.62 4.87 -5.51
C ALA A 83 4.88 4.00 -5.74
N SER A 84 5.10 2.98 -4.90
CA SER A 84 6.18 2.00 -5.06
C SER A 84 6.10 1.27 -6.40
N ASP A 85 4.91 0.82 -6.79
CA ASP A 85 4.74 0.07 -8.02
C ASP A 85 4.86 0.92 -9.29
N ILE A 86 4.42 2.18 -9.23
CA ILE A 86 4.69 3.16 -10.30
C ILE A 86 6.20 3.35 -10.47
N LEU A 87 6.95 3.50 -9.37
CA LEU A 87 8.41 3.62 -9.42
C LEU A 87 9.09 2.38 -10.02
N LYS A 88 8.63 1.16 -9.67
CA LYS A 88 9.11 -0.09 -10.27
C LYS A 88 8.88 -0.12 -11.79
N SER A 89 7.75 0.40 -12.27
CA SER A 89 7.44 0.45 -13.71
C SER A 89 8.39 1.33 -14.54
N ILE A 90 9.05 2.32 -13.91
CA ILE A 90 10.06 3.17 -14.56
C ILE A 90 11.35 2.39 -14.88
N LEU A 91 11.64 1.31 -14.13
CA LEU A 91 12.88 0.53 -14.27
C LEU A 91 12.83 -0.54 -15.38
N ILE A 92 11.64 -1.02 -15.71
CA ILE A 92 11.44 -2.04 -16.75
C ILE A 92 10.24 -1.64 -17.61
N PRO A 93 10.44 -0.86 -18.67
CA PRO A 93 9.37 -0.49 -19.60
C PRO A 93 9.08 -1.65 -20.56
N ALA A 94 8.72 -2.83 -20.02
CA ALA A 94 8.27 -3.98 -20.79
C ALA A 94 6.75 -4.13 -20.69
N VAL A 95 6.09 -4.40 -21.81
CA VAL A 95 4.62 -4.52 -21.89
C VAL A 95 4.06 -5.63 -20.98
N GLY A 96 4.87 -6.68 -20.72
CA GLY A 96 4.53 -7.74 -19.77
C GLY A 96 4.46 -7.24 -18.32
N ASP A 97 5.40 -6.38 -17.91
CA ASP A 97 5.45 -5.84 -16.55
C ASP A 97 4.33 -4.82 -16.30
N LEU A 98 3.92 -4.08 -17.34
CA LEU A 98 2.70 -3.26 -17.31
C LEU A 98 1.44 -4.08 -17.03
N THR A 99 1.38 -5.34 -17.48
CA THR A 99 0.21 -6.21 -17.25
C THR A 99 0.12 -6.65 -15.80
N ILE A 100 1.25 -7.04 -15.20
CA ILE A 100 1.33 -7.38 -13.78
C ILE A 100 0.96 -6.16 -12.93
N LEU A 101 1.48 -4.98 -13.28
CA LEU A 101 1.13 -3.72 -12.63
C LEU A 101 -0.38 -3.44 -12.73
N ALA A 102 -0.98 -3.60 -13.91
CA ALA A 102 -2.41 -3.37 -14.11
C ALA A 102 -3.27 -4.32 -13.26
N VAL A 103 -2.86 -5.59 -13.12
CA VAL A 103 -3.53 -6.57 -12.24
C VAL A 103 -3.42 -6.16 -10.78
N VAL A 104 -2.23 -5.78 -10.32
CA VAL A 104 -2.01 -5.33 -8.93
C VAL A 104 -2.85 -4.08 -8.63
N VAL A 105 -2.85 -3.10 -9.53
CA VAL A 105 -3.67 -1.88 -9.41
C VAL A 105 -5.17 -2.21 -9.39
N ALA A 106 -5.63 -3.12 -10.24
CA ALA A 106 -7.03 -3.56 -10.25
C ALA A 106 -7.45 -4.24 -8.94
N ILE A 107 -6.60 -5.12 -8.40
CA ILE A 107 -6.81 -5.75 -7.08
C ILE A 107 -6.89 -4.68 -6.00
N ARG A 108 -5.99 -3.69 -6.01
CA ARG A 108 -6.00 -2.59 -5.04
C ARG A 108 -7.27 -1.75 -5.12
N ILE A 109 -7.73 -1.41 -6.32
CA ILE A 109 -8.99 -0.68 -6.52
C ILE A 109 -10.16 -1.50 -5.95
N ALA A 110 -10.23 -2.80 -6.24
CA ALA A 110 -11.29 -3.66 -5.73
C ALA A 110 -11.29 -3.76 -4.18
N LEU A 111 -10.12 -3.93 -3.57
CA LEU A 111 -9.97 -4.00 -2.10
C LEU A 111 -10.32 -2.66 -1.44
N SER A 112 -9.78 -1.56 -1.98
CA SER A 112 -10.04 -0.20 -1.49
C SER A 112 -11.53 0.16 -1.59
N TRP A 113 -12.17 -0.19 -2.71
CA TRP A 113 -13.60 0.02 -2.91
C TRP A 113 -14.44 -0.82 -1.94
N SER A 114 -14.13 -2.12 -1.79
CA SER A 114 -14.83 -2.99 -0.83
C SER A 114 -14.71 -2.47 0.61
N LEU A 115 -13.55 -1.95 0.98
CA LEU A 115 -13.29 -1.44 2.32
C LEU A 115 -13.99 -0.10 2.56
N SER A 116 -13.97 0.79 1.58
CA SER A 116 -14.67 2.09 1.62
C SER A 116 -16.19 1.92 1.69
N GLN A 117 -16.74 1.01 0.89
CA GLN A 117 -18.17 0.68 0.91
C GLN A 117 -18.63 0.19 2.28
N GLU A 118 -17.77 -0.56 2.97
CA GLU A 118 -18.08 -1.06 4.29
C GLU A 118 -18.06 0.07 5.33
N VAL A 119 -17.05 0.94 5.29
CA VAL A 119 -16.96 2.15 6.13
C VAL A 119 -18.19 3.04 5.98
N ASP A 120 -18.62 3.34 4.76
CA ASP A 120 -19.76 4.23 4.50
C ASP A 120 -21.08 3.67 5.03
N LYS A 121 -21.29 2.35 4.94
CA LYS A 121 -22.47 1.69 5.50
C LYS A 121 -22.59 1.84 7.01
N HIS A 122 -21.46 1.88 7.73
CA HIS A 122 -21.48 2.09 9.19
C HIS A 122 -21.75 3.56 9.55
N LEU A 123 -21.28 4.52 8.73
CA LEU A 123 -21.51 5.95 8.97
C LEU A 123 -22.98 6.37 8.78
N GLU A 124 -23.70 5.80 7.80
CA GLU A 124 -25.13 6.10 7.58
C GLU A 124 -26.03 5.58 8.71
N GLN A 125 -25.66 4.47 9.38
CA GLN A 125 -26.45 3.92 10.49
C GLN A 125 -26.37 4.76 11.77
N ARG A 126 -25.34 5.60 11.94
CA ARG A 126 -25.26 6.53 13.08
C ARG A 126 -26.07 7.82 12.91
N GLN A 127 -26.60 8.10 11.72
CA GLN A 127 -27.40 9.30 11.45
C GLN A 127 -28.91 9.04 11.46
N ARG A 128 -29.37 7.83 11.77
CA ARG A 128 -30.78 7.49 12.02
C ARG A 128 -30.99 7.07 13.47
#